data_AF-A0A1E5P8L4-F1
#
_entry.id   AF-A0A1E5P8L4-F1
#
_cell.length_a   1.000
_cell.length_b   1.000
_cell.length_c   1.000
_cell.angle_alpha   90.00
_cell.angle_beta   90.00
_cell.angle_gamma   90.00
#
_symmetry.space_group_name_H-M   'P 1'
#
loop_
_entity.id
_entity.type
_entity.pdbx_description
1 polymer ?
#
loop_
_entity_poly.entity_id
_entity_poly.type
_entity_poly.pdbx_seq_one_letter_code
_entity_poly.pdbx_strand_id
1 'polypeptide(L)'
;MDFALLHPDPDDADWLRPVPPSAALAQRLHPIEREIQERRRHSVELAESFEPFMDISAQDPPTTHAITVLEGVNRINAALDLATAECHTEVLTVQPGGGRSEDRLSEGLERGLSVVDRGVSMRTLYQHTVRHSQGTFAYAERLAEGKVEIRTLEELIERLIIFDRTVAFIPARDDRQVALELRHPGLVEYLVKVFEQLWSRAAPLLEEVQYDPVPKGISGVQRSIAQLLVEGHVDDSIARRLGMNVRTCRAHIAKLNTALGSGSRAQLGYLIAQSGILDQDH
;
A
#
# COMPACT_ATOMS: atom_id res chain seq x y z
N MET A 1 0.45 38.10 -43.70
CA MET A 1 -0.80 38.83 -43.41
C MET A 1 -1.92 37.79 -43.42
N ASP A 2 -1.98 36.92 -42.41
CA ASP A 2 -2.50 35.55 -42.64
C ASP A 2 -3.91 35.29 -42.10
N PHE A 3 -4.66 36.36 -41.83
CA PHE A 3 -5.95 36.21 -41.17
C PHE A 3 -7.18 36.20 -42.09
N ALA A 4 -7.03 36.59 -43.37
CA ALA A 4 -8.11 36.68 -44.36
C ALA A 4 -9.37 37.41 -43.81
N LEU A 5 -9.17 38.39 -42.92
CA LEU A 5 -10.23 39.15 -42.24
C LEU A 5 -10.76 40.31 -43.07
N LEU A 6 -10.19 40.52 -44.26
CA LEU A 6 -10.49 41.61 -45.17
C LEU A 6 -10.65 41.04 -46.58
N HIS A 7 -11.64 41.53 -47.32
CA HIS A 7 -11.81 41.23 -48.74
C HIS A 7 -11.89 42.55 -49.54
N PRO A 8 -11.48 42.56 -50.82
CA PRO A 8 -11.61 43.74 -51.68
C PRO A 8 -13.08 44.17 -51.83
N ASP A 9 -13.29 45.48 -51.87
CA ASP A 9 -14.59 46.07 -52.16
C ASP A 9 -14.93 45.81 -53.63
N PRO A 10 -16.13 45.26 -53.95
CA PRO A 10 -16.52 45.00 -55.33
C PRO A 10 -16.60 46.27 -56.20
N ASP A 11 -16.77 47.45 -55.59
CA ASP A 11 -16.94 48.73 -56.29
C ASP A 11 -15.64 49.56 -56.35
N ASP A 12 -14.62 49.23 -55.55
CA ASP A 12 -13.32 49.91 -55.53
C ASP A 12 -12.19 48.94 -55.13
N ALA A 13 -11.35 48.59 -56.09
CA ALA A 13 -10.27 47.62 -55.89
C ALA A 13 -9.17 48.11 -54.92
N ASP A 14 -9.12 49.40 -54.61
CA ASP A 14 -8.16 49.98 -53.66
C ASP A 14 -8.69 49.98 -52.21
N TRP A 15 -9.94 49.53 -51.98
CA TRP A 15 -10.55 49.46 -50.65
C TRP A 15 -10.80 48.02 -50.18
N LEU A 16 -10.62 47.80 -48.87
CA LEU A 16 -10.85 46.50 -48.21
C LEU A 16 -11.98 46.63 -47.18
N ARG A 17 -12.91 45.66 -47.19
CA ARG A 17 -14.00 45.56 -46.20
C ARG A 17 -13.78 44.40 -45.21
N PRO A 18 -14.18 44.57 -43.93
CA PRO A 18 -14.08 43.52 -42.93
C PRO A 18 -15.05 42.36 -43.21
N VAL A 19 -14.54 41.14 -43.05
CA VAL A 19 -15.37 39.94 -43.07
C VAL A 19 -16.23 39.91 -41.80
N PRO A 20 -17.53 39.54 -41.90
CA PRO A 20 -18.39 39.41 -40.72
C PRO A 20 -17.75 38.50 -39.65
N PRO A 21 -17.72 38.89 -38.36
CA PRO A 21 -17.07 38.12 -37.30
C PRO A 21 -17.52 36.67 -37.21
N SER A 22 -18.80 36.39 -37.50
CA SER A 22 -19.34 35.03 -37.54
C SER A 22 -18.72 34.17 -38.65
N ALA A 23 -18.50 34.75 -39.83
CA ALA A 23 -17.84 34.07 -40.95
C ALA A 23 -16.35 33.85 -40.67
N ALA A 24 -15.67 34.83 -40.07
CA ALA A 24 -14.27 34.69 -39.65
C ALA A 24 -14.10 33.62 -38.56
N LEU A 25 -15.00 33.57 -37.56
CA LEU A 25 -15.00 32.54 -36.52
C LEU A 25 -15.23 31.15 -37.11
N ALA A 26 -16.21 30.99 -38.01
CA ALA A 26 -16.48 29.72 -38.68
C ALA A 26 -15.26 29.24 -39.50
N GLN A 27 -14.58 30.14 -40.22
CA GLN A 27 -13.34 29.82 -40.94
C GLN A 27 -12.20 29.38 -40.00
N ARG A 28 -12.19 29.86 -38.75
CA ARG A 28 -11.15 29.50 -37.75
C ARG A 28 -11.46 28.21 -36.99
N LEU A 29 -12.74 27.93 -36.75
CA LEU A 29 -13.16 26.71 -36.07
C LEU A 29 -13.07 25.49 -36.99
N HIS A 30 -13.36 25.64 -38.28
CA HIS A 30 -13.43 24.52 -39.21
C HIS A 30 -12.11 23.70 -39.32
N PRO A 31 -10.90 24.30 -39.35
CA PRO A 31 -9.65 23.53 -39.28
C PRO A 31 -9.46 22.77 -37.96
N ILE A 32 -9.88 23.35 -36.83
CA ILE A 32 -9.76 22.73 -35.49
C ILE A 32 -10.71 21.54 -35.39
N GLU A 33 -11.96 21.70 -35.83
CA GLU A 33 -12.94 20.61 -35.87
C GLU A 33 -12.46 19.47 -36.76
N ARG A 34 -11.84 19.78 -37.91
CA ARG A 34 -11.22 18.78 -38.78
C ARG A 34 -10.09 18.03 -38.08
N GLU A 35 -9.20 18.72 -37.38
CA GLU A 35 -8.11 18.09 -36.64
C GLU A 35 -8.63 17.16 -35.53
N ILE A 36 -9.67 17.56 -34.80
CA ILE A 36 -10.30 16.73 -33.76
C ILE A 36 -10.90 15.46 -34.38
N GLN A 37 -11.62 15.59 -35.50
CA GLN A 37 -12.20 14.43 -36.18
C GLN A 37 -11.12 13.49 -36.71
N GLU A 38 -10.03 14.02 -37.23
CA GLU A 38 -8.90 13.25 -37.74
C GLU A 38 -8.17 12.50 -36.62
N ARG A 39 -7.91 13.15 -35.49
CA ARG A 39 -7.35 12.48 -34.30
C ARG A 39 -8.27 11.40 -33.77
N ARG A 40 -9.59 11.63 -33.74
CA ARG A 40 -10.57 10.66 -33.27
C ARG A 40 -10.63 9.44 -34.19
N ARG A 41 -10.61 9.65 -35.51
CA ARG A 41 -10.51 8.56 -36.50
C ARG A 41 -9.24 7.75 -36.29
N HIS A 42 -8.09 8.41 -36.11
CA HIS A 42 -6.83 7.73 -35.85
C HIS A 42 -6.86 6.90 -34.55
N SER A 43 -7.51 7.39 -33.49
CA SER A 43 -7.69 6.61 -32.26
C SER A 43 -8.53 5.35 -32.48
N VAL A 44 -9.59 5.43 -33.29
CA VAL A 44 -10.43 4.27 -33.65
C VAL A 44 -9.65 3.28 -34.52
N GLU A 45 -8.96 3.75 -35.56
CA GLU A 45 -8.12 2.92 -36.42
C GLU A 45 -7.02 2.20 -35.61
N LEU A 46 -6.43 2.89 -34.63
CA LEU A 46 -5.46 2.29 -33.73
C LEU A 46 -6.10 1.19 -32.88
N ALA A 47 -7.26 1.44 -32.27
CA ALA A 47 -7.98 0.43 -31.49
C ALA A 47 -8.36 -0.80 -32.32
N GLU A 48 -8.92 -0.60 -33.51
CA GLU A 48 -9.29 -1.67 -34.46
C GLU A 48 -8.05 -2.46 -34.93
N SER A 49 -6.92 -1.78 -35.17
CA SER A 49 -5.66 -2.46 -35.56
C SER A 49 -5.09 -3.34 -34.44
N PHE A 50 -5.43 -3.04 -33.18
CA PHE A 50 -5.01 -3.81 -32.01
C PHE A 50 -5.98 -4.92 -31.63
N GLU A 51 -7.22 -4.88 -32.10
CA GLU A 51 -8.28 -5.85 -31.77
C GLU A 51 -7.91 -7.31 -32.10
N PRO A 52 -7.30 -7.65 -33.26
CA PRO A 52 -6.83 -9.01 -33.52
C PRO A 52 -5.71 -9.46 -32.58
N PHE A 53 -4.88 -8.54 -32.08
CA PHE A 53 -3.83 -8.86 -31.10
C PHE A 53 -4.41 -9.08 -29.70
N MET A 54 -5.52 -8.42 -29.36
CA MET A 54 -6.27 -8.67 -28.13
C MET A 54 -6.89 -10.08 -28.13
N ASP A 55 -7.41 -10.53 -29.28
CA ASP A 55 -7.96 -11.90 -29.45
C ASP A 55 -6.87 -12.98 -29.44
N ILE A 56 -5.67 -12.70 -29.97
CA ILE A 56 -4.51 -13.59 -29.83
C ILE A 56 -4.11 -13.73 -28.35
N SER A 57 -4.32 -12.69 -27.54
CA SER A 57 -4.12 -12.72 -26.09
C SER A 57 -5.24 -13.42 -25.31
N ALA A 58 -6.39 -13.70 -25.93
CA ALA A 58 -7.58 -14.28 -25.29
C ALA A 58 -7.62 -15.82 -25.33
N GLN A 59 -6.73 -16.47 -26.08
CA GLN A 59 -6.42 -17.88 -25.82
C GLN A 59 -5.49 -17.92 -24.62
N ASP A 60 -6.04 -18.24 -23.44
CA ASP A 60 -5.38 -18.31 -22.13
C ASP A 60 -3.86 -18.19 -22.25
N PRO A 61 -3.26 -17.01 -21.97
CA PRO A 61 -1.83 -16.95 -21.95
C PRO A 61 -1.39 -18.01 -20.95
N PRO A 62 -0.37 -18.83 -21.25
CA PRO A 62 0.29 -19.55 -20.18
C PRO A 62 0.56 -18.51 -19.09
N THR A 63 0.33 -18.87 -17.83
CA THR A 63 0.44 -18.06 -16.60
C THR A 63 1.84 -17.46 -16.35
N THR A 64 2.58 -17.19 -17.42
CA THR A 64 3.90 -16.58 -17.56
C THR A 64 3.90 -15.08 -17.31
N HIS A 65 2.75 -14.40 -17.23
CA HIS A 65 2.63 -13.00 -16.80
C HIS A 65 1.89 -12.86 -15.47
N ALA A 66 1.94 -13.91 -14.66
CA ALA A 66 1.45 -13.93 -13.28
C ALA A 66 2.20 -12.99 -12.34
N ILE A 67 3.47 -12.71 -12.65
CA ILE A 67 4.42 -12.01 -11.79
C ILE A 67 5.15 -10.97 -12.63
N THR A 68 5.07 -9.70 -12.22
CA THR A 68 5.79 -8.59 -12.82
C THR A 68 6.77 -8.01 -11.81
N VAL A 69 8.04 -7.89 -12.21
CA VAL A 69 9.09 -7.28 -11.36
C VAL A 69 9.09 -5.77 -11.60
N LEU A 70 8.87 -5.01 -10.52
CA LEU A 70 8.87 -3.55 -10.51
C LEU A 70 10.14 -3.05 -9.85
N GLU A 71 11.02 -2.43 -10.63
CA GLU A 71 12.28 -1.85 -10.15
C GLU A 71 12.18 -0.33 -10.01
N GLY A 72 12.53 0.16 -8.83
CA GLY A 72 12.55 1.58 -8.48
C GLY A 72 11.22 2.08 -7.90
N VAL A 73 11.32 2.99 -6.92
CA VAL A 73 10.18 3.55 -6.18
C VAL A 73 9.11 4.14 -7.09
N ASN A 74 9.50 4.82 -8.18
CA ASN A 74 8.56 5.44 -9.10
C ASN A 74 7.66 4.42 -9.82
N ARG A 75 8.24 3.30 -10.29
CA ARG A 75 7.46 2.24 -10.96
C ARG A 75 6.55 1.51 -9.97
N ILE A 76 7.06 1.24 -8.77
CA ILE A 76 6.28 0.64 -7.69
C ILE A 76 5.09 1.54 -7.33
N ASN A 77 5.32 2.84 -7.17
CA ASN A 77 4.27 3.79 -6.84
C ASN A 77 3.25 3.90 -7.96
N ALA A 78 3.67 4.04 -9.22
CA ALA A 78 2.75 4.10 -10.37
C ALA A 78 1.86 2.85 -10.48
N ALA A 79 2.41 1.65 -10.27
CA ALA A 79 1.64 0.42 -10.28
C ALA A 79 0.62 0.34 -9.13
N LEU A 80 1.03 0.79 -7.93
CA LEU A 80 0.12 0.88 -6.79
C LEU A 80 -0.96 1.95 -6.98
N ASP A 81 -0.65 3.08 -7.63
CA ASP A 81 -1.62 4.14 -7.95
C ASP A 81 -2.67 3.64 -8.95
N LEU A 82 -2.23 2.92 -9.99
CA LEU A 82 -3.13 2.28 -10.95
C LEU A 82 -4.06 1.27 -10.24
N ALA A 83 -3.49 0.34 -9.46
CA ALA A 83 -4.29 -0.63 -8.71
C ALA A 83 -5.23 0.03 -7.69
N THR A 84 -4.81 1.15 -7.10
CA THR A 84 -5.67 1.95 -6.20
C THR A 84 -6.83 2.56 -6.97
N ALA A 85 -6.59 3.11 -8.17
CA ALA A 85 -7.63 3.72 -9.01
C ALA A 85 -8.65 2.70 -9.55
N GLU A 86 -8.18 1.50 -9.89
CA GLU A 86 -9.00 0.38 -10.38
C GLU A 86 -9.73 -0.40 -9.27
N CYS A 87 -9.47 -0.11 -8.00
CA CYS A 87 -10.04 -0.86 -6.88
C CYS A 87 -11.47 -0.43 -6.55
N HIS A 88 -12.36 -1.42 -6.43
CA HIS A 88 -13.80 -1.25 -6.26
C HIS A 88 -14.40 -1.93 -5.02
N THR A 89 -13.73 -2.90 -4.39
CA THR A 89 -14.32 -3.77 -3.36
C THR A 89 -13.57 -3.74 -2.03
N GLU A 90 -12.29 -4.10 -2.03
CA GLU A 90 -11.48 -4.13 -0.81
C GLU A 90 -9.98 -3.94 -1.03
N VAL A 91 -9.33 -3.37 -0.02
CA VAL A 91 -7.88 -3.26 0.08
C VAL A 91 -7.40 -3.93 1.36
N LEU A 92 -6.52 -4.91 1.25
CA LEU A 92 -5.91 -5.62 2.38
C LEU A 92 -4.45 -5.24 2.47
N THR A 93 -3.99 -4.76 3.62
CA THR A 93 -2.58 -4.37 3.77
C THR A 93 -1.93 -4.92 5.03
N VAL A 94 -0.70 -5.41 4.90
CA VAL A 94 0.22 -5.71 5.99
C VAL A 94 1.35 -4.71 5.91
N GLN A 95 1.51 -3.92 6.97
CA GLN A 95 2.50 -2.85 7.05
C GLN A 95 3.46 -3.15 8.21
N PRO A 96 4.51 -3.97 7.98
CA PRO A 96 5.50 -4.26 9.00
C PRO A 96 6.41 -3.07 9.25
N GLY A 97 7.01 -3.07 10.43
CA GLY A 97 7.75 -1.98 11.03
C GLY A 97 6.98 -1.32 12.16
N GLY A 98 7.66 -0.39 12.84
CA GLY A 98 7.03 0.51 13.80
C GLY A 98 6.28 1.64 13.11
N GLY A 99 6.12 2.77 13.81
CA GLY A 99 5.54 3.98 13.22
C GLY A 99 6.19 4.31 11.87
N ARG A 100 5.36 4.48 10.83
CA ARG A 100 5.83 4.89 9.49
C ARG A 100 6.37 6.32 9.57
N SER A 101 7.33 6.66 8.70
CA SER A 101 7.74 8.05 8.53
C SER A 101 6.56 8.90 8.09
N GLU A 102 6.58 10.20 8.42
CA GLU A 102 5.51 11.13 8.05
C GLU A 102 5.23 11.12 6.55
N ASP A 103 6.27 11.18 5.70
CA ASP A 103 6.12 11.12 4.24
C ASP A 103 5.36 9.86 3.78
N ARG A 104 5.71 8.71 4.35
CA ARG A 104 5.06 7.44 4.02
C ARG A 104 3.64 7.35 4.57
N LEU A 105 3.33 8.01 5.68
CA LEU A 105 1.98 8.11 6.20
C LEU A 105 1.14 9.02 5.31
N SER A 106 1.68 10.14 4.85
CA SER A 106 1.03 11.09 3.94
C SER A 106 0.68 10.43 2.60
N GLU A 107 1.64 9.79 1.92
CA GLU A 107 1.39 9.03 0.69
C GLU A 107 0.34 7.92 0.91
N GLY A 108 0.45 7.22 2.04
CA GLY A 108 -0.51 6.17 2.43
C GLY A 108 -1.90 6.71 2.74
N LEU A 109 -1.99 7.96 3.20
CA LEU A 109 -3.24 8.62 3.56
C LEU A 109 -3.97 9.11 2.33
N GLU A 110 -3.27 9.69 1.35
CA GLU A 110 -3.89 10.08 0.07
C GLU A 110 -4.54 8.89 -0.63
N ARG A 111 -3.82 7.76 -0.71
CA ARG A 111 -4.38 6.51 -1.24
C ARG A 111 -5.52 5.97 -0.39
N GLY A 112 -5.36 5.99 0.94
CA GLY A 112 -6.39 5.53 1.88
C GLY A 112 -7.69 6.32 1.73
N LEU A 113 -7.61 7.65 1.68
CA LEU A 113 -8.76 8.53 1.49
C LEU A 113 -9.42 8.29 0.13
N SER A 114 -8.63 8.19 -0.95
CA SER A 114 -9.14 7.88 -2.30
C SER A 114 -9.97 6.58 -2.33
N VAL A 115 -9.52 5.55 -1.62
CA VAL A 115 -10.23 4.26 -1.48
C VAL A 115 -11.50 4.43 -0.65
N VAL A 116 -11.40 5.09 0.50
CA VAL A 116 -12.51 5.30 1.44
C VAL A 116 -13.63 6.14 0.84
N ASP A 117 -13.30 7.22 0.12
CA ASP A 117 -14.26 8.14 -0.51
C ASP A 117 -15.11 7.42 -1.56
N ARG A 118 -14.60 6.34 -2.16
CA ARG A 118 -15.34 5.46 -3.07
C ARG A 118 -16.14 4.35 -2.36
N GLY A 119 -16.12 4.29 -1.04
CA GLY A 119 -16.84 3.30 -0.24
C GLY A 119 -16.22 1.89 -0.22
N VAL A 120 -14.97 1.76 -0.69
CA VAL A 120 -14.19 0.52 -0.69
C VAL A 120 -13.76 0.17 0.73
N SER A 121 -13.82 -1.11 1.11
CA SER A 121 -13.38 -1.54 2.45
C SER A 121 -11.87 -1.61 2.54
N MET A 122 -11.30 -1.24 3.69
CA MET A 122 -9.85 -1.30 3.91
C MET A 122 -9.55 -2.00 5.22
N ARG A 123 -8.75 -3.08 5.17
CA ARG A 123 -8.27 -3.80 6.35
C ARG A 123 -6.76 -3.74 6.43
N THR A 124 -6.23 -3.22 7.53
CA THR A 124 -4.79 -3.01 7.69
C THR A 124 -4.25 -3.66 8.97
N LEU A 125 -3.17 -4.43 8.81
CA LEU A 125 -2.38 -5.01 9.87
C LEU A 125 -1.11 -4.21 10.10
N TYR A 126 -0.90 -3.79 11.36
CA TYR A 126 0.34 -3.17 11.84
C TYR A 126 0.99 -4.00 12.96
N GLN A 127 2.25 -3.71 13.28
CA GLN A 127 2.87 -4.28 14.48
C GLN A 127 2.40 -3.56 15.75
N HIS A 128 2.35 -4.24 16.89
CA HIS A 128 1.93 -3.65 18.17
C HIS A 128 2.72 -2.38 18.55
N THR A 129 3.95 -2.24 18.06
CA THR A 129 4.77 -1.04 18.27
C THR A 129 4.12 0.24 17.76
N VAL A 130 3.18 0.18 16.80
CA VAL A 130 2.45 1.37 16.33
C VAL A 130 1.45 1.91 17.35
N ARG A 131 1.07 1.15 18.38
CA ARG A 131 0.19 1.61 19.47
C ARG A 131 0.80 2.73 20.33
N HIS A 132 2.06 3.07 20.10
CA HIS A 132 2.73 4.21 20.70
C HIS A 132 3.07 5.31 19.68
N SER A 133 2.60 5.18 18.43
CA SER A 133 2.84 6.15 17.36
C SER A 133 1.66 7.11 17.21
N GLN A 134 1.85 8.38 17.61
CA GLN A 134 0.85 9.43 17.41
C GLN A 134 0.47 9.61 15.93
N GLY A 135 1.44 9.48 15.02
CA GLY A 135 1.19 9.56 13.57
C GLY A 135 0.26 8.48 13.06
N THR A 136 0.39 7.24 13.55
CA THR A 136 -0.53 6.15 13.18
C THR A 136 -1.93 6.37 13.74
N PHE A 137 -2.07 6.92 14.96
CA PHE A 137 -3.39 7.27 15.50
C PHE A 137 -4.05 8.39 14.69
N ALA A 138 -3.32 9.46 14.36
CA ALA A 138 -3.85 10.54 13.52
C ALA A 138 -4.26 10.02 12.13
N TYR A 139 -3.50 9.10 11.55
CA TYR A 139 -3.86 8.42 10.31
C TYR A 139 -5.17 7.63 10.45
N ALA A 140 -5.30 6.84 11.51
CA ALA A 140 -6.49 6.03 11.78
C ALA A 140 -7.74 6.89 11.99
N GLU A 141 -7.60 7.99 12.74
CA GLU A 141 -8.68 8.94 13.02
C GLU A 141 -9.20 9.59 11.73
N ARG A 142 -8.30 10.00 10.82
CA ARG A 142 -8.69 10.58 9.53
C ARG A 142 -9.41 9.62 8.59
N LEU A 143 -9.29 8.31 8.82
CA LEU A 143 -9.96 7.27 8.02
C LEU A 143 -11.14 6.64 8.77
N ALA A 144 -11.44 7.08 9.99
CA ALA A 144 -12.44 6.47 10.86
C ALA A 144 -13.88 6.58 10.33
N GLU A 145 -14.15 7.59 9.50
CA GLU A 145 -15.47 7.77 8.85
C GLU A 145 -15.70 6.76 7.70
N GLY A 146 -14.64 6.06 7.26
CA GLY A 146 -14.68 5.06 6.22
C GLY A 146 -14.92 3.63 6.71
N LYS A 147 -15.00 2.69 5.76
CA LYS A 147 -14.98 1.24 6.05
C LYS A 147 -13.55 0.75 6.31
N VAL A 148 -12.85 1.40 7.24
CA VAL A 148 -11.45 1.09 7.57
C VAL A 148 -11.37 0.36 8.91
N GLU A 149 -10.75 -0.81 8.91
CA GLU A 149 -10.42 -1.54 10.13
C GLU A 149 -8.90 -1.69 10.25
N ILE A 150 -8.38 -1.36 11.44
CA ILE A 150 -6.96 -1.47 11.74
C ILE A 150 -6.78 -2.40 12.92
N ARG A 151 -6.02 -3.47 12.70
CA ARG A 151 -5.62 -4.43 13.74
C ARG A 151 -4.13 -4.51 13.86
N THR A 152 -3.66 -5.07 14.96
CA THR A 152 -2.25 -5.16 15.29
C THR A 152 -1.84 -6.56 15.75
N LEU A 153 -0.59 -6.94 15.48
CA LEU A 153 0.06 -8.18 15.94
C LEU A 153 1.48 -7.89 16.47
N GLU A 154 2.02 -8.78 17.29
CA GLU A 154 3.41 -8.66 17.78
C GLU A 154 4.41 -8.82 16.62
N GLU A 155 4.22 -9.87 15.83
CA GLU A 155 5.04 -10.20 14.67
C GLU A 155 4.18 -10.16 13.39
N LEU A 156 4.75 -9.59 12.33
CA LEU A 156 4.15 -9.57 11.00
C LEU A 156 5.12 -10.12 9.96
N ILE A 157 4.55 -10.61 8.87
CA ILE A 157 5.29 -10.89 7.64
C ILE A 157 5.75 -9.60 6.97
N GLU A 158 6.55 -9.74 5.91
CA GLU A 158 6.91 -8.63 5.04
C GLU A 158 5.69 -7.94 4.42
N ARG A 159 5.93 -6.72 3.90
CA ARG A 159 4.86 -5.86 3.39
C ARG A 159 4.02 -6.59 2.34
N LEU A 160 2.70 -6.51 2.48
CA LEU A 160 1.74 -7.11 1.56
C LEU A 160 0.62 -6.09 1.30
N ILE A 161 0.25 -5.90 0.04
CA ILE A 161 -0.88 -5.04 -0.36
C ILE A 161 -1.69 -5.81 -1.39
N ILE A 162 -2.98 -6.00 -1.16
CA ILE A 162 -3.90 -6.70 -2.06
C ILE A 162 -5.06 -5.77 -2.40
N PHE A 163 -5.42 -5.69 -3.68
CA PHE A 163 -6.60 -4.97 -4.16
C PHE A 163 -7.56 -5.98 -4.79
N ASP A 164 -8.85 -5.91 -4.39
CA ASP A 164 -9.99 -6.67 -4.94
C ASP A 164 -9.79 -8.19 -5.04
N ARG A 165 -8.81 -8.76 -4.33
CA ARG A 165 -8.35 -10.14 -4.50
C ARG A 165 -7.92 -10.49 -5.93
N THR A 166 -7.57 -9.50 -6.75
CA THR A 166 -7.15 -9.69 -8.15
C THR A 166 -5.67 -9.37 -8.36
N VAL A 167 -5.10 -8.47 -7.55
CA VAL A 167 -3.69 -8.09 -7.62
C VAL A 167 -3.08 -7.96 -6.23
N ALA A 168 -1.86 -8.47 -6.06
CA ALA A 168 -1.09 -8.36 -4.84
C ALA A 168 0.31 -7.80 -5.10
N PHE A 169 0.84 -7.04 -4.14
CA PHE A 169 2.18 -6.47 -4.17
C PHE A 169 2.98 -6.93 -2.95
N ILE A 170 4.18 -7.44 -3.19
CA ILE A 170 5.14 -7.86 -2.15
C ILE A 170 6.54 -7.33 -2.47
N PRO A 171 7.38 -7.00 -1.48
CA PRO A 171 8.78 -6.65 -1.74
C PRO A 171 9.55 -7.88 -2.24
N ALA A 172 10.42 -7.68 -3.22
CA ALA A 172 11.39 -8.69 -3.65
C ALA A 172 12.73 -8.57 -2.90
N ARG A 173 12.96 -7.43 -2.22
CA ARG A 173 14.17 -7.09 -1.47
C ARG A 173 13.85 -6.26 -0.23
N ASP A 174 14.70 -6.38 0.79
CA ASP A 174 14.56 -5.66 2.08
C ASP A 174 14.64 -4.13 1.94
N ASP A 175 15.38 -3.64 0.93
CA ASP A 175 15.52 -2.20 0.64
C ASP A 175 14.25 -1.57 0.06
N ARG A 176 13.24 -2.40 -0.28
CA ARG A 176 11.96 -2.03 -0.89
C ARG A 176 12.13 -1.24 -2.21
N GLN A 177 13.26 -1.41 -2.89
CA GLN A 177 13.52 -0.84 -4.22
C GLN A 177 13.01 -1.75 -5.34
N VAL A 178 12.72 -3.01 -5.03
CA VAL A 178 12.14 -3.97 -5.98
C VAL A 178 10.90 -4.59 -5.35
N ALA A 179 9.79 -4.58 -6.10
CA ALA A 179 8.55 -5.23 -5.71
C ALA A 179 8.08 -6.21 -6.80
N LEU A 180 7.28 -7.19 -6.41
CA LEU A 180 6.56 -8.08 -7.31
C LEU A 180 5.10 -7.67 -7.32
N GLU A 181 4.56 -7.44 -8.51
CA GLU A 181 3.12 -7.38 -8.76
C GLU A 181 2.65 -8.77 -9.20
N LEU A 182 1.65 -9.30 -8.51
CA LEU A 182 1.16 -10.66 -8.67
C LEU A 182 -0.32 -10.61 -9.09
N ARG A 183 -0.63 -11.20 -10.25
CA ARG A 183 -2.01 -11.22 -10.80
C ARG A 183 -2.56 -12.63 -11.02
N HIS A 184 -1.81 -13.67 -10.68
CA HIS A 184 -2.32 -15.04 -10.78
C HIS A 184 -3.39 -15.30 -9.71
N PRO A 185 -4.63 -15.68 -10.09
CA PRO A 185 -5.73 -15.85 -9.13
C PRO A 185 -5.38 -16.79 -7.98
N GLY A 186 -4.72 -17.92 -8.27
CA GLY A 186 -4.29 -18.87 -7.22
C GLY A 186 -3.22 -18.32 -6.26
N LEU A 187 -2.32 -17.44 -6.72
CA LEU A 187 -1.31 -16.83 -5.85
C LEU A 187 -1.93 -15.73 -4.99
N VAL A 188 -2.77 -14.89 -5.60
CA VAL A 188 -3.47 -13.81 -4.88
C VAL A 188 -4.40 -14.41 -3.83
N GLU A 189 -5.18 -15.43 -4.18
CA GLU A 189 -6.07 -16.13 -3.23
C GLU A 189 -5.28 -16.79 -2.08
N TYR A 190 -4.09 -17.34 -2.36
CA TYR A 190 -3.21 -17.84 -1.30
C TYR A 190 -2.76 -16.71 -0.35
N LEU A 191 -2.35 -15.56 -0.88
CA LEU A 191 -1.95 -14.40 -0.08
C LEU A 191 -3.12 -13.81 0.71
N VAL A 192 -4.33 -13.82 0.15
CA VAL A 192 -5.56 -13.47 0.88
C VAL A 192 -5.75 -14.41 2.07
N LYS A 193 -5.62 -15.72 1.89
CA LYS A 193 -5.71 -16.68 3.01
C LYS A 193 -4.65 -16.45 4.08
N VAL A 194 -3.41 -16.12 3.69
CA VAL A 194 -2.35 -15.73 4.62
C VAL A 194 -2.76 -14.48 5.41
N PHE A 195 -3.29 -13.47 4.74
CA PHE A 195 -3.82 -12.26 5.38
C PHE A 195 -4.94 -12.59 6.37
N GLU A 196 -5.95 -13.35 5.98
CA GLU A 196 -7.09 -13.70 6.85
C GLU A 196 -6.63 -14.49 8.08
N GLN A 197 -5.64 -15.36 7.93
CA GLN A 197 -5.06 -16.11 9.04
C GLN A 197 -4.28 -15.22 10.00
N LEU A 198 -3.68 -14.12 9.55
CA LEU A 198 -3.10 -13.10 10.43
C LEU A 198 -4.19 -12.24 11.07
N TRP A 199 -5.20 -11.86 10.28
CA TRP A 199 -6.31 -11.01 10.68
C TRP A 199 -7.11 -11.57 11.86
N SER A 200 -7.38 -12.88 11.83
CA SER A 200 -8.10 -13.59 12.90
C SER A 200 -7.38 -13.58 14.25
N ARG A 201 -6.05 -13.47 14.24
CA ARG A 201 -5.20 -13.42 15.45
C ARG A 201 -4.90 -11.99 15.92
N ALA A 202 -5.24 -11.00 15.11
CA ALA A 202 -4.87 -9.61 15.35
C ALA A 202 -5.88 -8.89 16.27
N ALA A 203 -5.38 -8.00 17.12
CA ALA A 203 -6.20 -7.21 18.04
C ALA A 203 -6.51 -5.81 17.46
N PRO A 204 -7.76 -5.31 17.54
CA PRO A 204 -8.14 -3.96 17.09
C PRO A 204 -7.25 -2.87 17.70
N LEU A 205 -6.85 -1.87 16.90
CA LEU A 205 -5.91 -0.83 17.33
C LEU A 205 -6.41 0.00 18.53
N LEU A 206 -7.71 0.30 18.55
CA LEU A 206 -8.34 1.13 19.59
C LEU A 206 -8.72 0.34 20.86
N GLU A 207 -8.74 -0.99 20.79
CA GLU A 207 -8.94 -1.83 21.96
C GLU A 207 -7.61 -2.05 22.68
N GLU A 208 -7.64 -1.96 24.00
CA GLU A 208 -6.48 -2.31 24.83
C GLU A 208 -6.26 -3.82 24.72
N VAL A 209 -5.03 -4.24 24.36
CA VAL A 209 -4.70 -5.66 24.33
C VAL A 209 -4.63 -6.13 25.77
N GLN A 210 -5.69 -6.79 26.24
CA GLN A 210 -5.69 -7.48 27.52
C GLN A 210 -4.80 -8.71 27.37
N TYR A 211 -3.52 -8.56 27.69
CA TYR A 211 -2.75 -9.72 28.11
C TYR A 211 -3.29 -10.10 29.47
N ASP A 212 -3.77 -11.33 29.62
CA ASP A 212 -3.99 -11.90 30.96
C ASP A 212 -2.76 -11.57 31.82
N PRO A 213 -2.95 -11.09 33.06
CA PRO A 213 -1.87 -10.59 33.89
C PRO A 213 -0.81 -11.69 34.03
N VAL A 214 0.23 -11.58 33.20
CA VAL A 214 1.35 -12.50 33.19
C VAL A 214 1.98 -12.40 34.58
N PRO A 215 2.41 -13.54 35.19
CA PRO A 215 3.15 -13.48 36.44
C PRO A 215 4.25 -12.40 36.33
N LYS A 216 4.22 -11.44 37.27
CA LYS A 216 5.21 -10.35 37.43
C LYS A 216 5.09 -9.12 36.51
N GLY A 217 3.96 -8.90 35.81
CA GLY A 217 3.73 -7.64 35.07
C GLY A 217 4.56 -7.50 33.79
N ILE A 218 4.87 -8.64 33.17
CA ILE A 218 5.57 -8.72 31.88
C ILE A 218 4.56 -8.43 30.76
N SER A 219 4.84 -7.44 29.92
CA SER A 219 3.97 -7.12 28.78
C SER A 219 4.07 -8.17 27.66
N GLY A 220 3.08 -8.22 26.77
CA GLY A 220 3.14 -9.12 25.61
C GLY A 220 4.40 -8.97 24.75
N VAL A 221 4.78 -7.72 24.44
CA VAL A 221 6.05 -7.45 23.74
C VAL A 221 7.25 -8.04 24.48
N GLN A 222 7.27 -7.97 25.82
CA GLN A 222 8.34 -8.59 26.60
C GLN A 222 8.26 -10.13 26.58
N ARG A 223 7.05 -10.71 26.54
CA ARG A 223 6.85 -12.14 26.35
C ARG A 223 7.36 -12.60 24.97
N SER A 224 7.06 -11.89 23.87
CA SER A 224 7.60 -12.22 22.55
C SER A 224 9.12 -12.08 22.51
N ILE A 225 9.68 -11.05 23.14
CA ILE A 225 11.14 -10.91 23.29
C ILE A 225 11.72 -12.11 24.06
N ALA A 226 11.08 -12.52 25.17
CA ALA A 226 11.52 -13.67 25.95
C ALA A 226 11.49 -14.98 25.13
N GLN A 227 10.43 -15.20 24.35
CA GLN A 227 10.31 -16.33 23.43
C GLN A 227 11.48 -16.33 22.42
N LEU A 228 11.70 -15.21 21.72
CA LEU A 228 12.77 -15.09 20.73
C LEU A 228 14.19 -15.22 21.32
N LEU A 229 14.38 -14.77 22.57
CA LEU A 229 15.64 -14.97 23.29
C LEU A 229 15.94 -16.44 23.55
N VAL A 230 14.92 -17.22 23.96
CA VAL A 230 15.05 -18.66 24.21
C VAL A 230 15.24 -19.44 22.92
N GLU A 231 14.66 -18.98 21.81
CA GLU A 231 14.93 -19.50 20.45
C GLU A 231 16.35 -19.18 19.94
N GLY A 232 17.12 -18.36 20.66
CA GLY A 232 18.52 -18.05 20.35
C GLY A 232 18.71 -16.83 19.43
N HIS A 233 17.68 -16.02 19.19
CA HIS A 233 17.82 -14.80 18.39
C HIS A 233 18.66 -13.74 19.10
N VAL A 234 19.45 -12.99 18.34
CA VAL A 234 20.21 -11.81 18.78
C VAL A 234 19.35 -10.54 18.75
N ASP A 235 19.72 -9.51 19.53
CA ASP A 235 18.91 -8.30 19.73
C ASP A 235 18.50 -7.62 18.41
N ASP A 236 19.41 -7.53 17.44
CA ASP A 236 19.13 -6.89 16.14
C ASP A 236 18.08 -7.68 15.34
N SER A 237 18.10 -9.01 15.43
CA SER A 237 17.11 -9.90 14.82
C SER A 237 15.74 -9.74 15.50
N ILE A 238 15.72 -9.69 16.84
CA ILE A 238 14.50 -9.52 17.64
C ILE A 238 13.87 -8.16 17.33
N ALA A 239 14.67 -7.10 17.34
CA ALA A 239 14.21 -5.74 17.07
C ALA A 239 13.56 -5.64 15.68
N ARG A 240 14.19 -6.22 14.64
CA ARG A 240 13.64 -6.25 13.29
C ARG A 240 12.31 -7.00 13.23
N ARG A 241 12.24 -8.19 13.82
CA ARG A 241 11.06 -9.07 13.82
C ARG A 241 9.86 -8.43 14.52
N LEU A 242 10.09 -7.69 15.60
CA LEU A 242 9.06 -6.99 16.37
C LEU A 242 8.81 -5.54 15.92
N GLY A 243 9.43 -5.09 14.82
CA GLY A 243 9.18 -3.76 14.28
C GLY A 243 9.60 -2.61 15.18
N MET A 244 10.71 -2.77 15.92
CA MET A 244 11.25 -1.73 16.80
C MET A 244 12.74 -1.50 16.54
N ASN A 245 13.25 -0.36 17.03
CA ASN A 245 14.68 -0.12 16.99
C ASN A 245 15.42 -0.96 18.06
N VAL A 246 16.70 -1.24 17.81
CA VAL A 246 17.55 -2.07 18.70
C VAL A 246 17.63 -1.50 20.12
N ARG A 247 17.66 -0.16 20.26
CA ARG A 247 17.71 0.50 21.56
C ARG A 247 16.45 0.21 22.38
N THR A 248 15.27 0.26 21.76
CA THR A 248 13.99 -0.08 22.37
C THR A 248 13.94 -1.56 22.74
N CYS A 249 14.38 -2.45 21.85
CA CYS A 249 14.48 -3.89 22.15
C CYS A 249 15.36 -4.13 23.39
N ARG A 250 16.56 -3.55 23.44
CA ARG A 250 17.47 -3.64 24.60
C ARG A 250 16.86 -3.08 25.88
N ALA A 251 16.07 -2.02 25.80
CA ALA A 251 15.34 -1.48 26.95
C ALA A 251 14.30 -2.48 27.50
N HIS A 252 13.59 -3.20 26.62
CA HIS A 252 12.69 -4.27 27.05
C HIS A 252 13.43 -5.47 27.65
N ILE A 253 14.57 -5.87 27.06
CA ILE A 253 15.44 -6.92 27.61
C ILE A 253 15.96 -6.52 29.00
N ALA A 254 16.36 -5.26 29.19
CA ALA A 254 16.78 -4.76 30.50
C ALA A 254 15.66 -4.85 31.54
N LYS A 255 14.42 -4.50 31.17
CA LYS A 255 13.26 -4.67 32.04
C LYS A 255 12.98 -6.15 32.35
N LEU A 256 13.14 -7.06 31.39
CA LEU A 256 13.06 -8.51 31.63
C LEU A 256 14.14 -9.00 32.62
N ASN A 257 15.38 -8.55 32.45
CA ASN A 257 16.47 -8.83 33.39
C ASN A 257 16.10 -8.38 34.80
N THR A 258 15.60 -7.15 34.96
CA THR A 258 15.17 -6.64 36.27
C THR A 258 14.00 -7.45 36.84
N ALA A 259 12.97 -7.74 36.04
CA ALA A 259 11.78 -8.46 36.49
C ALA A 259 12.06 -9.92 36.91
N LEU A 260 13.03 -10.56 36.26
CA LEU A 260 13.42 -11.94 36.56
C LEU A 260 14.64 -12.05 37.48
N GLY A 261 15.33 -10.95 37.78
CA GLY A 261 16.54 -10.95 38.60
C GLY A 261 17.78 -11.51 37.89
N SER A 262 17.88 -11.33 36.58
CA SER A 262 19.01 -11.82 35.78
C SER A 262 20.11 -10.77 35.65
N GLY A 263 21.38 -11.21 35.77
CA GLY A 263 22.58 -10.41 35.51
C GLY A 263 23.25 -10.70 34.16
N SER A 264 22.81 -11.73 33.41
CA SER A 264 23.42 -12.10 32.13
C SER A 264 22.41 -12.72 31.15
N ARG A 265 22.74 -12.75 29.85
CA ARG A 265 21.86 -13.34 28.84
C ARG A 265 21.60 -14.83 29.06
N ALA A 266 22.64 -15.59 29.42
CA ALA A 266 22.53 -17.01 29.69
C ALA A 266 21.62 -17.28 30.91
N GLN A 267 21.83 -16.51 31.98
CA GLN A 267 20.98 -16.59 33.17
C GLN A 267 19.54 -16.16 32.86
N LEU A 268 19.34 -15.15 32.00
CA LEU A 268 18.01 -14.69 31.60
C LEU A 268 17.23 -15.80 30.90
N GLY A 269 17.86 -16.52 29.96
CA GLY A 269 17.24 -17.65 29.27
C GLY A 269 16.78 -18.75 30.24
N TYR A 270 17.63 -19.11 31.21
CA TYR A 270 17.27 -20.06 32.26
C TYR A 270 16.08 -19.59 33.11
N LEU A 271 16.09 -18.32 33.53
CA LEU A 271 15.02 -17.75 34.37
C LEU A 271 13.70 -17.60 33.61
N ILE A 272 13.74 -17.31 32.31
CA ILE A 272 12.54 -17.30 31.45
C ILE A 272 11.90 -18.68 31.48
N ALA A 273 12.66 -19.75 31.23
CA ALA A 273 12.17 -21.12 31.25
C ALA A 273 11.63 -21.55 32.63
N GLN A 274 12.26 -21.10 33.72
CA GLN A 274 11.78 -21.41 35.09
C GLN A 274 10.54 -20.60 35.49
N SER A 275 10.34 -19.41 34.92
CA SER A 275 9.29 -18.48 35.36
C SER A 275 7.89 -18.82 34.87
N GLY A 276 7.75 -19.75 33.92
CA GLY A 276 6.47 -20.13 33.30
C GLY A 276 5.82 -19.02 32.46
N ILE A 277 6.51 -17.92 32.18
CA ILE A 277 5.94 -16.76 31.44
C ILE A 277 5.66 -17.08 29.96
N LEU A 278 6.25 -18.16 29.46
CA LEU A 278 6.07 -18.70 28.11
C LEU A 278 5.22 -19.98 28.09
N ASP A 279 4.81 -20.49 29.25
CA ASP A 279 3.94 -21.66 29.29
C ASP A 279 2.56 -21.22 28.80
N GLN A 280 2.08 -21.81 27.71
CA GLN A 280 0.73 -21.58 27.23
C GLN A 280 -0.24 -22.33 28.16
N ASP A 281 -1.26 -21.63 28.66
CA ASP A 281 -2.44 -22.27 29.23
C ASP A 281 -2.99 -23.23 28.15
N HIS A 282 -3.03 -24.52 28.49
CA HIS A 282 -3.53 -25.58 27.62
C HIS A 282 -5.03 -25.46 27.39
#